data_AF-A0A9D0HQL6-F1
#
_entry.id   AF-A0A9D0HQL6-F1
#
_cell.length_a   1.000
_cell.length_b   1.000
_cell.length_c   1.000
_cell.angle_alpha   90.00
_cell.angle_beta   90.00
_cell.angle_gamma   90.00
#
_symmetry.space_group_name_H-M   'P 1'
#
loop_
_entity.id
_entity.type
_entity.pdbx_description
1 polymer ?
#
loop_
_entity_poly.entity_id
_entity_poly.type
_entity_poly.pdbx_seq_one_letter_code
_entity_poly.pdbx_strand_id
1 'polypeptide(L)'
;MQPVTLLQLKTLPSYKKNLSKLIEALNKAPKSAIIVAPELYLTGFDYDNIEEACSFSEEAIATLQKLLTTQTLVLTLFRKVDNNIVNQCQI
;
A
#
# COMPACT_ATOMS: atom_id res chain seq x y z
N MET A 1 1.67 22.23 -11.12
CA MET A 1 0.68 21.70 -10.16
C MET A 1 0.84 20.20 -10.13
N GLN A 2 0.98 19.60 -8.95
CA GLN A 2 1.17 18.16 -8.82
C GLN A 2 -0.20 17.47 -8.89
N PRO A 3 -0.45 16.52 -9.82
CA PRO A 3 -1.75 15.87 -9.93
C PRO A 3 -1.99 14.94 -8.74
N VAL A 4 -3.24 14.86 -8.28
CA VAL A 4 -3.67 13.93 -7.22
C VAL A 4 -4.51 12.83 -7.85
N THR A 5 -4.17 11.57 -7.57
CA THR A 5 -4.90 10.38 -8.03
C THR A 5 -5.44 9.61 -6.84
N LEU A 6 -6.76 9.46 -6.78
CA LEU A 6 -7.43 8.66 -5.76
C LEU A 6 -7.73 7.28 -6.33
N LEU A 7 -7.19 6.23 -5.71
CA LEU A 7 -7.41 4.86 -6.14
C LEU A 7 -8.66 4.28 -5.46
N GLN A 8 -9.59 3.75 -6.26
CA GLN A 8 -10.76 3.00 -5.78
C GLN A 8 -10.62 1.53 -6.19
N LEU A 9 -9.66 0.84 -5.57
CA LEU A 9 -9.36 -0.56 -5.87
C LEU A 9 -10.14 -1.50 -4.95
N LYS A 10 -10.73 -2.55 -5.52
CA LYS A 10 -11.32 -3.64 -4.74
C LYS A 10 -10.21 -4.54 -4.20
N THR A 11 -10.22 -4.81 -2.90
CA THR A 11 -9.33 -5.77 -2.24
C THR A 11 -9.64 -7.19 -2.70
N LEU A 12 -8.59 -8.00 -2.83
CA LEU A 12 -8.63 -9.40 -3.19
C LEU A 12 -8.17 -10.26 -2.00
N PRO A 13 -8.54 -11.56 -1.96
CA PRO A 13 -8.14 -12.48 -0.90
C PRO A 13 -6.63 -12.77 -0.80
N SER A 14 -5.80 -12.23 -1.69
CA SER A 14 -4.36 -12.52 -1.73
C SER A 14 -3.58 -11.22 -1.72
N TYR A 15 -2.71 -11.08 -0.71
CA TYR A 15 -1.90 -9.87 -0.55
C TYR A 15 -1.02 -9.59 -1.76
N LYS A 16 -0.40 -10.64 -2.33
CA LYS A 16 0.39 -10.54 -3.56
C LYS A 16 -0.43 -10.01 -4.74
N LYS A 17 -1.67 -10.48 -4.91
CA LYS A 17 -2.55 -9.98 -5.97
C LYS A 17 -2.95 -8.51 -5.76
N ASN A 18 -3.14 -8.09 -4.51
CA ASN A 18 -3.37 -6.67 -4.19
C ASN A 18 -2.14 -5.83 -4.55
N LEU A 19 -0.94 -6.25 -4.16
CA LEU A 19 0.30 -5.55 -4.51
C LEU A 19 0.49 -5.46 -6.03
N SER A 20 0.26 -6.55 -6.78
CA SER A 20 0.33 -6.53 -8.25
C SER A 20 -0.65 -5.52 -8.84
N LYS A 21 -1.91 -5.49 -8.38
CA LYS A 21 -2.90 -4.51 -8.83
C LYS A 21 -2.54 -3.08 -8.46
N LEU A 22 -1.97 -2.86 -7.29
CA LEU A 22 -1.46 -1.53 -6.90
C LEU A 22 -0.38 -1.09 -7.87
N ILE A 23 0.61 -1.93 -8.14
CA ILE A 23 1.71 -1.63 -9.06
C ILE A 23 1.17 -1.32 -10.48
N GLU A 24 0.18 -2.08 -10.96
CA GLU A 24 -0.48 -1.79 -12.23
C GLU A 24 -1.15 -0.40 -12.24
N ALA A 25 -1.79 0.00 -11.14
CA ALA A 25 -2.40 1.32 -11.01
C ALA A 25 -1.34 2.43 -10.94
N LEU A 26 -0.26 2.23 -10.18
CA LEU A 26 0.88 3.17 -10.09
C LEU A 26 1.54 3.39 -11.46
N ASN A 27 1.66 2.35 -12.28
CA ASN A 27 2.25 2.47 -13.62
C ASN A 27 1.36 3.23 -14.61
N LYS A 28 0.05 3.32 -14.34
CA LYS A 28 -0.92 4.07 -15.16
C LYS A 28 -1.09 5.52 -14.68
N ALA A 29 -0.68 5.82 -13.46
CA ALA A 29 -0.81 7.15 -12.88
C ALA A 29 0.19 8.12 -13.54
N PRO A 30 -0.13 9.43 -13.58
CA PRO A 30 0.79 10.44 -14.09
C PRO A 30 2.12 10.42 -13.32
N LYS A 31 3.22 10.63 -14.05
CA LYS A 31 4.52 10.89 -13.40
C LYS A 31 4.40 12.08 -12.47
N SER A 32 5.09 12.01 -11.33
CA SER A 32 5.01 13.03 -10.27
C SER A 32 3.65 13.17 -9.59
N ALA A 33 2.68 12.25 -9.76
CA ALA A 33 1.43 12.32 -9.01
C ALA A 33 1.59 12.04 -7.51
N ILE A 34 0.70 12.62 -6.70
CA ILE A 34 0.38 12.12 -5.35
C ILE A 34 -0.75 11.11 -5.51
N ILE A 35 -0.51 9.88 -5.07
CA ILE A 35 -1.43 8.76 -5.25
C ILE A 35 -1.90 8.31 -3.88
N VAL A 36 -3.21 8.21 -3.69
CA VAL A 36 -3.80 7.78 -2.42
C VAL A 36 -4.50 6.44 -2.62
N ALA A 37 -4.06 5.42 -1.91
CA ALA A 37 -4.66 4.08 -1.92
C ALA A 37 -5.76 3.95 -0.84
N PRO A 38 -6.72 3.01 -1.01
CA PRO A 38 -7.68 2.68 0.04
C PRO A 38 -7.00 2.20 1.33
N GLU A 39 -7.75 2.30 2.43
CA GLU A 39 -7.27 1.84 3.73
C GLU A 39 -6.95 0.34 3.75
N LEU A 40 -5.81 -0.03 4.33
CA LEU A 40 -5.29 -1.40 4.46
C LEU A 40 -5.40 -2.21 3.16
N TYR A 41 -5.27 -1.56 2.00
CA TYR A 41 -5.58 -2.16 0.70
C TYR A 41 -4.79 -3.45 0.42
N LEU A 42 -3.51 -3.49 0.83
CA LEU A 42 -2.66 -4.64 0.57
C LEU A 42 -3.14 -5.91 1.28
N THR A 43 -3.63 -5.77 2.51
CA THR A 43 -3.99 -6.88 3.39
C THR A 43 -5.50 -7.09 3.47
N GLY A 44 -6.30 -6.10 3.10
CA GLY A 44 -7.75 -6.20 3.05
C GLY A 44 -8.41 -6.34 4.42
N PHE A 45 -7.91 -5.63 5.43
CA PHE A 45 -8.41 -5.68 6.81
C PHE A 45 -8.31 -7.07 7.45
N ASP A 46 -7.28 -7.84 7.12
CA ASP A 46 -7.06 -9.18 7.66
C ASP A 46 -6.51 -9.14 9.09
N TYR A 47 -7.42 -8.89 10.04
CA TYR A 47 -7.11 -8.90 11.47
C TYR A 47 -6.90 -10.32 12.02
N ASP A 48 -7.46 -11.34 11.36
CA ASP A 48 -7.31 -12.74 11.75
C ASP A 48 -5.86 -13.22 11.56
N ASN A 49 -5.17 -12.71 10.53
CA ASN A 49 -3.77 -13.02 10.21
C ASN A 49 -2.85 -11.79 10.36
N ILE A 50 -3.09 -10.96 11.37
CA ILE A 50 -2.44 -9.64 11.51
C ILE A 50 -0.90 -9.68 11.53
N GLU A 51 -0.31 -10.76 12.02
CA GLU A 51 1.14 -11.01 12.05
C GLU A 51 1.72 -11.23 10.64
N GLU A 52 1.02 -12.02 9.82
CA GLU A 52 1.35 -12.22 8.41
C GLU A 52 1.14 -10.91 7.64
N ALA A 53 0.05 -10.19 7.94
CA ALA A 53 -0.29 -8.92 7.34
C ALA A 53 0.78 -7.84 7.62
N CYS A 54 1.35 -7.80 8.83
CA CYS A 54 2.50 -6.95 9.17
C CYS A 54 3.74 -7.35 8.35
N SER A 55 4.07 -8.64 8.33
CA SER A 55 5.25 -9.15 7.62
C SER A 55 5.19 -8.83 6.12
N PHE A 56 4.03 -9.03 5.50
CA PHE A 56 3.79 -8.68 4.11
C PHE A 56 3.88 -7.17 3.86
N SER A 57 3.40 -6.34 4.80
CA SER A 57 3.45 -4.89 4.68
C SER A 57 4.91 -4.39 4.57
N GLU A 58 5.84 -4.96 5.35
CA GLU A 58 7.28 -4.64 5.24
C GLU A 58 7.86 -5.04 3.88
N GLU A 59 7.55 -6.25 3.38
CA GLU A 59 7.99 -6.71 2.05
C GLU A 59 7.45 -5.82 0.93
N ALA A 60 6.19 -5.42 1.03
CA ALA A 60 5.55 -4.57 0.06
C ALA A 60 6.16 -3.17 0.03
N ILE A 61 6.48 -2.57 1.19
CA ILE A 61 7.16 -1.28 1.26
C ILE A 61 8.51 -1.33 0.55
N ALA A 62 9.33 -2.34 0.84
CA ALA A 62 10.63 -2.48 0.20
C ALA A 62 10.52 -2.61 -1.33
N THR A 63 9.44 -3.21 -1.82
CA THR A 63 9.13 -3.31 -3.26
C THR A 63 8.68 -1.97 -3.83
N LEU A 64 7.76 -1.27 -3.16
CA LEU A 64 7.20 0.00 -3.60
C LEU A 64 8.24 1.12 -3.60
N GLN A 65 9.13 1.18 -2.60
CA GLN A 65 10.22 2.15 -2.53
C GLN A 65 11.19 2.04 -3.72
N LYS A 66 11.42 0.83 -4.24
CA LYS A 66 12.26 0.63 -5.44
C LYS A 66 11.55 1.06 -6.73
N LEU A 67 10.23 0.98 -6.77
CA LEU A 67 9.40 1.33 -7.93
C LEU A 67 9.14 2.84 -8.02
N LEU A 68 8.89 3.48 -6.88
CA LEU A 68 8.47 4.87 -6.78
C LEU A 68 9.67 5.82 -6.84
N THR A 69 9.98 6.28 -8.06
CA THR A 69 11.10 7.21 -8.29
C THR A 69 10.66 8.67 -8.36
N THR A 70 9.45 8.92 -8.85
CA THR A 70 8.93 10.28 -9.10
C THR A 70 7.59 10.55 -8.45
N GLN A 71 6.84 9.49 -8.12
CA GLN A 71 5.49 9.57 -7.57
C GLN A 71 5.55 9.50 -6.04
N THR A 72 4.59 10.13 -5.36
CA THR A 72 4.37 9.99 -3.93
C THR A 72 3.17 9.07 -3.71
N LEU A 73 3.32 8.01 -2.92
CA LEU A 73 2.23 7.08 -2.61
C LEU A 73 1.84 7.19 -1.15
N VAL A 74 0.59 7.56 -0.90
CA VAL A 74 -0.02 7.52 0.42
C VAL A 74 -0.83 6.24 0.54
N LEU A 75 -0.49 5.40 1.50
CA LEU A 75 -1.20 4.16 1.81
C LEU A 75 -1.19 3.88 3.31
N THR A 76 -2.10 3.03 3.78
CA THR A 76 -2.09 2.54 5.15
C THR A 76 -1.75 1.06 5.19
N LEU A 77 -1.04 0.65 6.25
CA LEU A 77 -0.48 -0.69 6.41
C LEU A 77 -0.55 -1.11 7.88
N PHE A 78 -0.58 -2.43 8.11
CA PHE A 78 -0.30 -2.95 9.44
C PHE A 78 1.20 -2.86 9.71
N ARG A 79 1.56 -2.29 10.86
CA ARG A 79 2.94 -2.05 11.26
C ARG A 79 3.14 -2.48 12.69
N LYS A 80 4.26 -3.14 12.97
CA LYS A 80 4.72 -3.36 14.34
C LYS A 80 5.47 -2.12 14.83
N VAL A 81 4.98 -1.52 15.91
CA VAL A 81 5.61 -0.40 16.59
C VAL A 81 5.73 -0.79 18.06
N ASP A 82 6.97 -0.98 18.50
CA ASP A 82 7.30 -1.58 19.80
C ASP A 82 6.61 -2.94 19.98
N ASN A 83 5.75 -3.06 21.00
CA ASN A 83 4.97 -4.26 21.30
C ASN A 83 3.54 -4.21 20.74
N ASN A 84 3.20 -3.21 19.93
CA ASN A 84 1.86 -3.01 19.41
C ASN A 84 1.81 -3.16 17.88
N ILE A 85 0.65 -3.57 17.38
CA ILE A 85 0.34 -3.49 15.95
C ILE A 85 -0.60 -2.30 15.72
N VAL A 86 -0.21 -1.45 14.79
CA VAL A 86 -0.98 -0.26 14.42
C VAL A 86 -1.36 -0.30 12.94
N ASN A 87 -2.51 0.28 12.62
CA ASN A 87 -2.83 0.70 11.26
C ASN A 87 -2.22 2.09 11.06
N GLN A 88 -1.17 2.18 10.25
CA GLN A 88 -0.40 3.40 10.05
C GLN A 88 -0.47 3.88 8.61
N CYS A 89 -0.74 5.17 8.42
CA CYS A 89 -0.55 5.85 7.15
C CYS A 89 0.94 6.12 6.91
N GLN A 90 1.42 5.73 5.74
CA GLN A 90 2.78 5.96 5.26
C GLN A 90 2.75 6.68 3.90
N ILE A 91 3.76 7.52 3.68
CA ILE A 91 3.96 8.37 2.49
C ILE A 91 5.31 8.03 1.87
#